data_AF-G5J4D6-F1
#
_entry.id   AF-G5J4D6-F1
#
_cell.length_a   1.000
_cell.length_b   1.000
_cell.length_c   1.000
_cell.angle_alpha   90.00
_cell.angle_beta   90.00
_cell.angle_gamma   90.00
#
_symmetry.space_group_name_H-M   'P 1'
#
loop_
_entity.id
_entity.type
_entity.pdbx_description
1 polymer ?
#
loop_
_entity_poly.entity_id
_entity_poly.type
_entity_poly.pdbx_seq_one_letter_code
_entity_poly.pdbx_strand_id
1 'polypeptide(L)'
;MRTISEINEKINQKKATVWTVEELKTRVKEIGIDEAFKTVDVLCSGTFEPMESSGAILNLGHTDPPIKIRQCWLDGVPAYAGFGAVDLYLGATAMLDYKVIAEINDNDSRSGSVTVERGGGHVIEDLIAGKPVNLKAIGQVTDCYPRSSFETTITRKTINQFYLYNPRNLYQNFIVGVNGGDRLLHTYLGPLQPSLGNAVYSNPGAIAPLFNDPDLELIGIGSRIFLGGGVGYIAWEGTQHFPLQKRLSNRTPIGPAATLALVGDAKTMSPEWVRGCYFKHYGPSLMLGVGIPFPVLDRKVIEHCAVGDKDVVAPVIDFSIPRRVRPTFGLVSYGQLKTGRMTIEGRSIRVAPLASIALSRKVAQELKSWIEKGEFTLTDPVAPLPKDRTFMAQDLWGSKMTLD
;
A
#
# COMPACT_ATOMS: atom_id res chain seq x y z
N MET A 1 -19.19 26.34 -5.03
CA MET A 1 -18.46 25.09 -5.26
C MET A 1 -17.40 25.39 -6.31
N ARG A 2 -16.15 25.00 -6.10
CA ARG A 2 -15.05 25.17 -7.06
C ARG A 2 -14.98 23.95 -7.96
N THR A 3 -14.33 24.08 -9.11
CA THR A 3 -14.09 22.98 -10.05
C THR A 3 -12.61 22.60 -10.10
N ILE A 4 -12.32 21.36 -10.50
CA ILE A 4 -10.94 20.91 -10.73
C ILE A 4 -10.27 21.72 -11.84
N SER A 5 -11.02 22.11 -12.89
CA SER A 5 -10.49 22.95 -13.98
C SER A 5 -9.99 24.32 -13.49
N GLU A 6 -10.75 25.00 -12.63
CA GLU A 6 -10.34 26.28 -12.05
C GLU A 6 -9.09 26.14 -11.17
N ILE A 7 -9.01 25.06 -10.40
CA ILE A 7 -7.83 24.76 -9.57
C ILE A 7 -6.61 24.48 -10.46
N ASN A 8 -6.77 23.69 -11.52
CA ASN A 8 -5.70 23.39 -12.46
C ASN A 8 -5.18 24.64 -13.19
N GLU A 9 -6.05 25.59 -13.52
CA GLU A 9 -5.63 26.88 -14.08
C GLU A 9 -4.71 27.62 -13.10
N LYS A 10 -5.05 27.65 -11.81
CA LYS A 10 -4.17 28.22 -10.78
C LYS A 10 -2.85 27.47 -10.63
N ILE A 11 -2.87 26.14 -10.71
CA ILE A 11 -1.67 25.28 -10.66
C ILE A 11 -0.73 25.62 -11.82
N ASN A 12 -1.26 25.68 -13.05
CA ASN A 12 -0.49 26.01 -14.25
C ASN A 12 0.12 27.43 -14.16
N GLN A 13 -0.59 28.37 -13.56
CA GLN A 13 -0.10 29.72 -13.28
C GLN A 13 0.83 29.82 -12.07
N LYS A 14 1.06 28.71 -11.33
CA LYS A 14 1.84 28.66 -10.07
C LYS A 14 1.29 29.60 -8.99
N LYS A 15 -0.03 29.74 -8.94
CA LYS A 15 -0.78 30.60 -8.00
C LYS A 15 -1.68 29.80 -7.04
N ALA A 16 -1.78 28.48 -7.22
CA ALA A 16 -2.59 27.64 -6.34
C ALA A 16 -2.01 27.65 -4.93
N THR A 17 -2.87 27.81 -3.92
CA THR A 17 -2.47 27.64 -2.52
C THR A 17 -2.61 26.17 -2.14
N VAL A 18 -1.49 25.53 -1.79
CA VAL A 18 -1.44 24.09 -1.50
C VAL A 18 -0.97 23.88 -0.06
N TRP A 19 -1.72 23.15 0.74
CA TRP A 19 -1.29 22.76 2.09
C TRP A 19 -1.23 21.24 2.21
N THR A 20 -0.46 20.73 3.17
CA THR A 20 -0.65 19.35 3.61
C THR A 20 -1.86 19.24 4.56
N VAL A 21 -2.43 18.05 4.69
CA VAL A 21 -3.52 17.82 5.67
C VAL A 21 -3.07 18.11 7.12
N GLU A 22 -1.79 17.94 7.45
CA GLU A 22 -1.27 18.26 8.78
C GLU A 22 -1.14 19.78 9.02
N GLU A 23 -0.72 20.53 7.99
CA GLU A 23 -0.74 22.00 8.00
C GLU A 23 -2.18 22.53 8.19
N LEU A 24 -3.16 21.95 7.48
CA LEU A 24 -4.56 22.30 7.64
C LEU A 24 -5.04 22.06 9.08
N LYS A 25 -4.84 20.86 9.63
CA LYS A 25 -5.27 20.49 11.00
C LYS A 25 -4.69 21.43 12.07
N THR A 26 -3.57 22.09 11.78
CA THR A 26 -2.96 23.10 12.65
C THR A 26 -3.63 24.46 12.45
N ARG A 27 -3.64 24.97 11.20
CA ARG A 27 -4.15 26.31 10.86
C ARG A 27 -5.64 26.49 11.11
N VAL A 28 -6.43 25.45 10.86
CA VAL A 28 -7.90 25.50 10.97
C VAL A 28 -8.39 25.80 12.39
N LYS A 29 -7.56 25.53 13.40
CA LYS A 29 -7.88 25.87 14.80
C LYS A 29 -7.84 27.38 15.06
N GLU A 30 -7.05 28.11 14.27
CA GLU A 30 -6.85 29.55 14.40
C GLU A 30 -7.77 30.32 13.45
N ILE A 31 -7.85 29.91 12.18
CA ILE A 31 -8.59 30.64 11.13
C ILE A 31 -10.03 30.13 10.93
N GLY A 32 -10.35 28.94 11.44
CA GLY A 32 -11.65 28.29 11.23
C GLY A 32 -11.83 27.66 9.84
N ILE A 33 -12.92 26.90 9.70
CA ILE A 33 -13.24 26.13 8.48
C ILE A 33 -13.49 27.05 7.27
N ASP A 34 -14.25 28.14 7.48
CA ASP A 34 -14.69 29.00 6.38
C ASP A 34 -13.53 29.78 5.75
N GLU A 35 -12.59 30.25 6.57
CA GLU A 35 -11.41 30.95 6.07
C GLU A 35 -10.40 30.00 5.44
N ALA A 36 -10.24 28.80 6.01
CA ALA A 36 -9.44 27.75 5.39
C ALA A 36 -9.98 27.40 3.99
N PHE A 37 -11.29 27.21 3.85
CA PHE A 37 -11.94 26.93 2.56
C PHE A 37 -11.68 28.04 1.53
N LYS A 38 -11.77 29.32 1.93
CA LYS A 38 -11.45 30.44 1.02
C LYS A 38 -9.99 30.47 0.60
N THR A 39 -9.08 30.06 1.48
CA THR A 39 -7.64 30.21 1.29
C THR A 39 -7.02 29.08 0.46
N VAL A 40 -7.29 27.82 0.81
CA VAL A 40 -6.57 26.67 0.23
C VAL A 40 -7.29 26.13 -1.01
N ASP A 41 -6.54 25.83 -2.06
CA ASP A 41 -7.05 25.23 -3.30
C ASP A 41 -6.90 23.70 -3.30
N VAL A 42 -5.79 23.18 -2.76
CA VAL A 42 -5.48 21.74 -2.74
C VAL A 42 -4.89 21.32 -1.40
N LEU A 43 -5.32 20.15 -0.91
CA LEU A 43 -4.77 19.50 0.28
C LEU A 43 -4.01 18.23 -0.10
N CYS A 44 -2.74 18.13 0.30
CA CYS A 44 -1.91 16.96 0.05
C CYS A 44 -1.87 16.05 1.27
N SER A 45 -2.11 14.76 1.06
CA SER A 45 -1.97 13.70 2.04
C SER A 45 -1.00 12.63 1.54
N GLY A 46 -0.39 11.87 2.44
CA GLY A 46 0.58 10.85 2.10
C GLY A 46 0.65 9.72 3.12
N THR A 47 1.05 8.54 2.65
CA THR A 47 1.44 7.40 3.47
C THR A 47 2.72 6.79 2.94
N PHE A 48 3.49 6.17 3.83
CA PHE A 48 4.58 5.28 3.50
C PHE A 48 4.52 4.08 4.44
N GLU A 49 4.04 2.95 3.93
CA GLU A 49 3.76 1.76 4.75
C GLU A 49 3.96 0.47 3.95
N PRO A 50 4.05 -0.69 4.62
CA PRO A 50 4.08 -1.98 3.95
C PRO A 50 2.76 -2.25 3.21
N MET A 51 2.85 -2.44 1.90
CA MET A 51 1.71 -2.71 1.03
C MET A 51 1.91 -4.05 0.34
N GLU A 52 1.59 -5.14 1.06
CA GLU A 52 1.87 -6.52 0.64
C GLU A 52 1.21 -6.89 -0.70
N SER A 53 0.00 -6.40 -0.98
CA SER A 53 -0.72 -6.64 -2.23
C SER A 53 -0.28 -5.68 -3.34
N SER A 54 1.03 -5.71 -3.62
CA SER A 54 1.71 -4.97 -4.69
C SER A 54 2.40 -5.94 -5.65
N GLY A 55 2.65 -5.50 -6.87
CA GLY A 55 3.37 -6.30 -7.86
C GLY A 55 3.71 -5.53 -9.11
N ALA A 56 4.63 -6.09 -9.89
CA ALA A 56 5.11 -5.51 -11.14
C ALA A 56 4.66 -6.32 -12.34
N ILE A 57 4.07 -5.65 -13.33
CA ILE A 57 3.93 -6.20 -14.67
C ILE A 57 5.20 -5.88 -15.46
N LEU A 58 5.70 -6.88 -16.17
CA LEU A 58 6.90 -6.81 -16.99
C LEU A 58 6.60 -7.37 -18.37
N ASN A 59 7.01 -6.65 -19.41
CA ASN A 59 7.13 -7.21 -20.76
C ASN A 59 8.61 -7.21 -21.16
N LEU A 60 9.11 -8.41 -21.48
CA LEU A 60 10.54 -8.61 -21.75
C LEU A 60 10.93 -8.37 -23.21
N GLY A 61 9.96 -8.31 -24.11
CA GLY A 61 10.20 -8.47 -25.55
C GLY A 61 10.54 -9.92 -25.93
N HIS A 62 10.40 -10.24 -27.20
CA HIS A 62 10.78 -11.56 -27.70
C HIS A 62 12.31 -11.69 -27.83
N THR A 63 12.82 -12.86 -27.45
CA THR A 63 14.14 -13.34 -27.83
C THR A 63 14.18 -13.68 -29.32
N ASP A 64 15.39 -13.89 -29.86
CA ASP A 64 15.55 -14.48 -31.20
C ASP A 64 16.38 -15.78 -31.11
N PRO A 65 15.82 -16.96 -31.45
CA PRO A 65 14.43 -17.18 -31.84
C PRO A 65 13.43 -16.91 -30.68
N PRO A 66 12.13 -16.68 -30.98
CA PRO A 66 11.13 -16.28 -30.00
C PRO A 66 10.80 -17.39 -28.99
N ILE A 67 10.42 -16.95 -27.78
CA ILE A 67 10.05 -17.79 -26.65
C ILE A 67 8.61 -17.54 -26.22
N LYS A 68 7.90 -18.61 -25.84
CA LYS A 68 6.63 -18.57 -25.11
C LYS A 68 6.88 -19.01 -23.68
N ILE A 69 7.09 -18.07 -22.78
CA ILE A 69 7.47 -18.31 -21.40
C ILE A 69 6.34 -19.04 -20.67
N ARG A 70 6.68 -20.19 -20.08
CA ARG A 70 5.80 -21.01 -19.26
C ARG A 70 6.07 -20.83 -17.77
N GLN A 71 7.35 -20.63 -17.42
CA GLN A 71 7.82 -20.36 -16.07
C GLN A 71 8.98 -19.37 -16.14
N CYS A 72 9.05 -18.45 -15.19
CA CYS A 72 10.11 -17.45 -15.12
C CYS A 72 10.51 -17.20 -13.67
N TRP A 73 11.80 -16.93 -13.45
CA TRP A 73 12.36 -16.48 -12.19
C TRP A 73 13.18 -15.22 -12.41
N LEU A 74 13.10 -14.29 -11.46
CA LEU A 74 13.86 -13.06 -11.39
C LEU A 74 14.64 -13.07 -10.07
N ASP A 75 15.97 -13.17 -10.14
CA ASP A 75 16.85 -13.47 -8.98
C ASP A 75 16.35 -14.66 -8.14
N GLY A 76 15.88 -15.72 -8.81
CA GLY A 76 15.34 -16.92 -8.15
C GLY A 76 13.94 -16.74 -7.55
N VAL A 77 13.32 -15.56 -7.65
CA VAL A 77 11.93 -15.32 -7.25
C VAL A 77 11.01 -15.64 -8.43
N PRO A 78 10.01 -16.52 -8.28
CA PRO A 78 9.10 -16.88 -9.36
C PRO A 78 8.24 -15.68 -9.75
N ALA A 79 8.16 -15.42 -11.06
CA ALA A 79 7.24 -14.47 -11.66
C ALA A 79 6.16 -15.25 -12.41
N TYR A 80 4.89 -14.86 -12.21
CA TYR A 80 3.77 -15.50 -12.88
C TYR A 80 3.83 -15.24 -14.38
N ALA A 81 3.94 -16.32 -15.15
CA ALA A 81 3.74 -16.33 -16.59
C ALA A 81 2.30 -16.78 -16.88
N GLY A 82 1.65 -16.20 -17.88
CA GLY A 82 0.27 -16.57 -18.24
C GLY A 82 -0.55 -15.49 -18.92
N PHE A 83 -0.08 -14.23 -18.93
CA PHE A 83 -0.74 -13.13 -19.63
C PHE A 83 -0.49 -13.12 -21.14
N GLY A 84 0.69 -13.60 -21.56
CA GLY A 84 1.17 -13.57 -22.93
C GLY A 84 2.48 -14.36 -23.04
N ALA A 85 3.09 -14.34 -24.23
CA ALA A 85 4.29 -15.13 -24.48
C ALA A 85 5.51 -14.63 -23.68
N VAL A 86 5.60 -13.33 -23.39
CA VAL A 86 6.74 -12.69 -22.69
C VAL A 86 6.29 -11.66 -21.64
N ASP A 87 5.03 -11.75 -21.21
CA ASP A 87 4.43 -10.92 -20.17
C ASP A 87 4.42 -11.66 -18.84
N LEU A 88 4.90 -10.99 -17.79
CA LEU A 88 5.06 -11.54 -16.45
C LEU A 88 4.41 -10.65 -15.40
N TYR A 89 4.00 -11.26 -14.29
CA TYR A 89 3.65 -10.55 -13.07
C TYR A 89 4.48 -11.04 -11.88
N LEU A 90 5.26 -10.15 -11.28
CA LEU A 90 6.06 -10.41 -10.09
C LEU A 90 5.35 -9.84 -8.87
N GLY A 91 4.84 -10.70 -7.98
CA GLY A 91 4.22 -10.27 -6.72
C GLY A 91 5.26 -9.87 -5.68
N ALA A 92 5.01 -8.79 -4.93
CA ALA A 92 5.92 -8.29 -3.89
C ALA A 92 6.18 -9.32 -2.77
N THR A 93 5.20 -10.16 -2.46
CA THR A 93 5.29 -11.20 -1.44
C THR A 93 5.81 -12.54 -1.97
N ALA A 94 6.20 -12.62 -3.25
CA ALA A 94 6.76 -13.84 -3.80
C ALA A 94 8.07 -14.18 -3.09
N MET A 95 8.13 -15.39 -2.53
CA MET A 95 9.33 -15.94 -1.90
C MET A 95 10.29 -16.45 -2.96
N LEU A 96 11.58 -16.59 -2.62
CA LEU A 96 12.50 -17.37 -3.46
C LEU A 96 11.97 -18.80 -3.64
N ASP A 97 12.21 -19.37 -4.82
CA ASP A 97 11.87 -20.77 -5.09
C ASP A 97 12.64 -21.69 -4.13
N TYR A 98 11.95 -22.69 -3.57
CA TYR A 98 12.54 -23.65 -2.63
C TYR A 98 13.76 -24.37 -3.19
N LYS A 99 13.82 -24.61 -4.51
CA LYS A 99 15.00 -25.22 -5.14
C LYS A 99 16.23 -24.31 -5.04
N VAL A 100 16.03 -23.01 -5.24
CA VAL A 100 17.10 -22.00 -5.10
C VAL A 100 17.55 -21.92 -3.64
N ILE A 101 16.61 -21.99 -2.69
CA ILE A 101 16.95 -22.02 -1.25
C ILE A 101 17.78 -23.26 -0.91
N ALA A 102 17.41 -24.43 -1.44
CA ALA A 102 18.19 -25.67 -1.25
C ALA A 102 19.60 -25.56 -1.85
N GLU A 103 19.73 -25.05 -3.08
CA GLU A 103 21.03 -24.83 -3.74
C GLU A 103 21.92 -23.86 -2.96
N ILE A 104 21.36 -22.81 -2.34
CA ILE A 104 22.10 -21.89 -1.47
C ILE A 104 22.58 -22.60 -0.20
N ASN A 105 21.68 -23.36 0.45
CA ASN A 105 21.99 -24.07 1.69
C ASN A 105 23.01 -25.20 1.48
N ASP A 106 22.99 -25.88 0.34
CA ASP A 106 23.93 -26.96 0.02
C ASP A 106 25.35 -26.43 -0.29
N ASN A 107 25.45 -25.22 -0.86
CA ASN A 107 26.73 -24.58 -1.16
C ASN A 107 27.36 -23.86 0.05
N ASP A 108 26.56 -23.45 1.05
CA ASP A 108 27.04 -22.81 2.26
C ASP A 108 27.28 -23.83 3.39
N SER A 109 28.46 -24.45 3.36
CA SER A 109 28.90 -25.48 4.33
C SER A 109 29.19 -24.94 5.75
N ARG A 110 28.69 -23.74 6.11
CA ARG A 110 28.92 -23.08 7.40
C ARG A 110 27.60 -22.80 8.15
N SER A 111 27.17 -23.78 8.95
CA SER A 111 26.19 -23.69 10.05
C SER A 111 24.81 -23.03 9.78
N GLY A 112 23.76 -23.86 9.77
CA GLY A 112 22.36 -23.44 9.88
C GLY A 112 21.70 -23.08 8.55
N SER A 113 20.40 -23.34 8.40
CA SER A 113 19.66 -22.97 7.18
C SER A 113 19.76 -21.47 6.95
N VAL A 114 20.36 -21.05 5.83
CA VAL A 114 20.40 -19.64 5.43
C VAL A 114 18.97 -19.21 5.13
N THR A 115 18.40 -18.41 6.02
CA THR A 115 17.11 -17.77 5.74
C THR A 115 17.39 -16.58 4.84
N VAL A 116 17.16 -16.74 3.55
CA VAL A 116 17.31 -15.64 2.59
C VAL A 116 16.15 -14.66 2.82
N GLU A 117 16.42 -13.55 3.49
CA GLU A 117 15.47 -12.46 3.77
C GLU A 117 15.24 -11.59 2.51
N ARG A 118 14.88 -12.22 1.39
CA ARG A 118 14.63 -11.59 0.08
C ARG A 118 13.35 -12.13 -0.55
N GLY A 119 12.80 -11.40 -1.51
CA GLY A 119 11.63 -11.80 -2.28
C GLY A 119 11.27 -10.77 -3.34
N GLY A 120 10.06 -10.89 -3.91
CA GLY A 120 9.64 -10.10 -5.06
C GLY A 120 9.71 -8.59 -4.84
N GLY A 121 9.39 -8.09 -3.65
CA GLY A 121 9.50 -6.66 -3.33
C GLY A 121 10.92 -6.12 -3.46
N HIS A 122 11.94 -6.92 -3.13
CA HIS A 122 13.34 -6.54 -3.27
C HIS A 122 13.78 -6.55 -4.74
N VAL A 123 13.31 -7.52 -5.53
CA VAL A 123 13.58 -7.55 -6.98
C VAL A 123 12.94 -6.34 -7.68
N ILE A 124 11.73 -5.95 -7.27
CA ILE A 124 11.05 -4.74 -7.76
C ILE A 124 11.87 -3.48 -7.41
N GLU A 125 12.30 -3.33 -6.15
CA GLU A 125 13.18 -2.23 -5.73
C GLU A 125 14.47 -2.18 -6.54
N ASP A 126 15.12 -3.32 -6.74
CA ASP A 126 16.38 -3.41 -7.48
C ASP A 126 16.20 -2.99 -8.95
N LEU A 127 15.13 -3.44 -9.62
CA LEU A 127 14.80 -2.98 -10.97
C LEU A 127 14.54 -1.46 -11.00
N ILE A 128 13.77 -0.90 -10.06
CA ILE A 128 13.50 0.55 -9.98
C ILE A 128 14.80 1.34 -9.78
N ALA A 129 15.69 0.85 -8.92
CA ALA A 129 17.03 1.38 -8.70
C ALA A 129 17.96 1.25 -9.92
N GLY A 130 17.52 0.55 -10.97
CA GLY A 130 18.28 0.31 -12.18
C GLY A 130 19.38 -0.73 -12.04
N LYS A 131 19.33 -1.56 -10.99
CA LYS A 131 20.29 -2.65 -10.77
C LYS A 131 20.01 -3.81 -11.73
N PRO A 132 21.04 -4.59 -12.07
CA PRO A 132 20.88 -5.84 -12.80
C PRO A 132 20.10 -6.87 -11.98
N VAL A 133 19.20 -7.59 -12.64
CA VAL A 133 18.43 -8.73 -12.11
C VAL A 133 18.60 -9.91 -13.07
N ASN A 134 18.93 -11.08 -12.53
CA ASN A 134 19.07 -12.30 -13.30
C ASN A 134 17.69 -12.85 -13.66
N LEU A 135 17.50 -13.16 -14.93
CA LEU A 135 16.28 -13.72 -15.48
C LEU A 135 16.56 -15.14 -15.96
N LYS A 136 15.73 -16.09 -15.52
CA LYS A 136 15.69 -17.46 -16.01
C LYS A 136 14.28 -17.78 -16.46
N ALA A 137 14.12 -18.25 -17.69
CA ALA A 137 12.83 -18.60 -18.27
C ALA A 137 12.86 -19.99 -18.91
N ILE A 138 11.76 -20.72 -18.72
CA ILE A 138 11.47 -21.98 -19.42
C ILE A 138 10.34 -21.71 -20.39
N GLY A 139 10.58 -22.02 -21.66
CA GLY A 139 9.67 -21.84 -22.77
C GLY A 139 8.86 -23.11 -23.07
N GLN A 140 7.62 -22.93 -23.49
CA GLN A 140 6.86 -23.98 -24.17
C GLN A 140 7.24 -23.99 -25.66
N VAL A 141 7.90 -25.05 -26.10
CA VAL A 141 8.30 -25.21 -27.51
C VAL A 141 7.07 -25.44 -28.39
N THR A 142 6.96 -24.64 -29.44
CA THR A 142 5.95 -24.73 -30.51
C THR A 142 6.59 -24.26 -31.82
N ASP A 143 5.91 -24.44 -32.96
CA ASP A 143 6.41 -23.97 -34.25
C ASP A 143 6.63 -22.44 -34.29
N CYS A 144 5.77 -21.67 -33.59
CA CYS A 144 5.91 -20.21 -33.49
C CYS A 144 6.94 -19.75 -32.45
N TYR A 145 7.31 -20.63 -31.51
CA TYR A 145 8.16 -20.32 -30.36
C TYR A 145 9.13 -21.49 -30.12
N PRO A 146 10.20 -21.62 -30.92
CA PRO A 146 11.06 -22.80 -30.87
C PRO A 146 12.05 -22.77 -29.68
N ARG A 147 12.23 -21.61 -29.02
CA ARG A 147 13.14 -21.49 -27.88
C ARG A 147 12.56 -22.17 -26.63
N SER A 148 13.27 -23.17 -26.11
CA SER A 148 12.88 -23.94 -24.91
C SER A 148 13.33 -23.32 -23.59
N SER A 149 14.38 -22.49 -23.59
CA SER A 149 14.87 -21.80 -22.40
C SER A 149 15.59 -20.50 -22.75
N PHE A 150 15.67 -19.61 -21.77
CA PHE A 150 16.40 -18.35 -21.88
C PHE A 150 16.92 -17.93 -20.51
N GLU A 151 18.18 -17.51 -20.47
CA GLU A 151 18.81 -16.97 -19.27
C GLU A 151 19.62 -15.73 -19.66
N THR A 152 19.44 -14.65 -18.92
CA THR A 152 20.11 -13.36 -19.16
C THR A 152 20.05 -12.49 -17.92
N THR A 153 20.71 -11.36 -17.95
CA THR A 153 20.51 -10.26 -17.00
C THR A 153 19.64 -9.17 -17.63
N ILE A 154 18.70 -8.61 -16.86
CA ILE A 154 17.85 -7.48 -17.26
C ILE A 154 18.03 -6.30 -16.30
N THR A 155 17.64 -5.11 -16.75
CA THR A 155 17.53 -3.88 -15.95
C THR A 155 16.26 -3.13 -16.36
N ARG A 156 15.86 -2.08 -15.62
CA ARG A 156 14.73 -1.21 -16.05
C ARG A 156 14.86 -0.64 -17.47
N LYS A 157 16.07 -0.53 -18.01
CA LYS A 157 16.32 0.01 -19.36
C LYS A 157 16.20 -1.05 -20.46
N THR A 158 16.35 -2.33 -20.13
CA THR A 158 16.41 -3.43 -21.12
C THR A 158 15.11 -4.24 -21.18
N ILE A 159 14.04 -3.75 -20.55
CA ILE A 159 12.69 -4.33 -20.58
C ILE A 159 11.74 -3.31 -21.19
N ASN A 160 10.72 -3.75 -21.93
CA ASN A 160 9.83 -2.86 -22.68
C ASN A 160 8.86 -2.12 -21.76
N GLN A 161 8.06 -2.88 -21.02
CA GLN A 161 7.13 -2.35 -20.02
C GLN A 161 7.56 -2.81 -18.64
N PHE A 162 7.53 -1.88 -17.69
CA PHE A 162 7.73 -2.15 -16.28
C PHE A 162 6.89 -1.16 -15.48
N TYR A 163 5.77 -1.64 -14.96
CA TYR A 163 4.86 -0.82 -14.18
C TYR A 163 4.35 -1.59 -12.98
N LEU A 164 4.05 -0.87 -11.90
CA LEU A 164 3.39 -1.46 -10.76
C LEU A 164 1.89 -1.55 -11.04
N TYR A 165 1.32 -2.72 -10.84
CA TYR A 165 -0.12 -2.89 -10.69
C TYR A 165 -0.35 -3.51 -9.33
N ASN A 166 -0.86 -2.70 -8.41
CA ASN A 166 -1.04 -3.08 -7.02
C ASN A 166 -2.52 -3.34 -6.76
N PRO A 167 -2.96 -4.60 -6.69
CA PRO A 167 -4.38 -4.92 -6.57
C PRO A 167 -4.99 -4.48 -5.23
N ARG A 168 -4.21 -4.17 -4.19
CA ARG A 168 -4.72 -3.61 -2.93
C ARG A 168 -3.64 -2.82 -2.19
N ASN A 169 -3.81 -1.52 -2.18
CA ASN A 169 -3.02 -0.52 -1.48
C ASN A 169 -3.97 0.45 -0.76
N LEU A 170 -3.42 1.50 -0.14
CA LEU A 170 -4.15 2.58 0.56
C LEU A 170 -5.35 2.07 1.35
N TYR A 171 -5.10 1.61 2.57
CA TYR A 171 -6.13 1.11 3.47
C TYR A 171 -6.79 2.27 4.21
N GLN A 172 -8.12 2.35 4.17
CA GLN A 172 -8.86 3.44 4.82
C GLN A 172 -8.66 3.46 6.33
N ASN A 173 -8.63 2.28 6.93
CA ASN A 173 -8.24 2.06 8.30
C ASN A 173 -7.66 0.65 8.38
N PHE A 174 -7.04 0.33 9.50
CA PHE A 174 -6.41 -0.94 9.74
C PHE A 174 -6.78 -1.47 11.13
N ILE A 175 -5.85 -2.21 11.75
CA ILE A 175 -6.00 -2.85 13.04
C ILE A 175 -4.74 -2.65 13.88
N VAL A 176 -4.89 -2.82 15.20
CA VAL A 176 -3.78 -2.89 16.16
C VAL A 176 -3.65 -4.35 16.60
N GLY A 177 -2.55 -5.01 16.24
CA GLY A 177 -2.28 -6.39 16.64
C GLY A 177 -1.62 -6.47 18.01
N VAL A 178 -2.14 -7.36 18.85
CA VAL A 178 -1.57 -7.76 20.14
C VAL A 178 -1.54 -9.28 20.24
N ASN A 179 -0.87 -9.81 21.25
CA ASN A 179 -0.78 -11.25 21.50
C ASN A 179 -1.04 -11.56 22.98
N GLY A 180 -2.23 -12.06 23.28
CA GLY A 180 -2.63 -12.51 24.62
C GLY A 180 -2.11 -13.90 25.00
N GLY A 181 -1.46 -14.62 24.07
CA GLY A 181 -0.95 -15.97 24.29
C GLY A 181 0.39 -16.03 25.02
N ASP A 182 0.95 -17.23 25.10
CA ASP A 182 2.18 -17.56 25.84
C ASP A 182 3.43 -17.69 24.95
N ARG A 183 3.27 -17.70 23.62
CA ARG A 183 4.37 -17.80 22.65
C ARG A 183 4.50 -16.57 21.75
N LEU A 184 5.71 -16.32 21.25
CA LEU A 184 5.97 -15.32 20.22
C LEU A 184 5.21 -15.63 18.93
N LEU A 185 4.58 -14.61 18.34
CA LEU A 185 3.91 -14.72 17.03
C LEU A 185 4.67 -13.93 15.97
N HIS A 186 4.87 -14.55 14.82
CA HIS A 186 5.40 -13.92 13.61
C HIS A 186 4.24 -13.63 12.66
N THR A 187 4.04 -12.36 12.30
CA THR A 187 2.85 -11.91 11.59
C THR A 187 3.20 -10.89 10.51
N TYR A 188 2.21 -10.51 9.69
CA TYR A 188 2.33 -9.37 8.76
C TYR A 188 2.52 -8.03 9.48
N LEU A 189 2.27 -7.96 10.78
CA LEU A 189 2.58 -6.81 11.62
C LEU A 189 4.02 -6.87 12.18
N GLY A 190 4.80 -7.90 11.86
CA GLY A 190 6.04 -8.22 12.56
C GLY A 190 5.80 -9.02 13.85
N PRO A 191 6.77 -9.05 14.77
CA PRO A 191 6.71 -9.87 15.98
C PRO A 191 5.74 -9.31 17.03
N LEU A 192 4.83 -10.16 17.49
CA LEU A 192 3.94 -9.88 18.64
C LEU A 192 4.34 -10.75 19.83
N GLN A 193 4.83 -10.10 20.88
CA GLN A 193 5.36 -10.68 22.10
C GLN A 193 4.23 -11.27 22.96
N PRO A 194 4.46 -12.42 23.61
CA PRO A 194 3.45 -13.06 24.45
C PRO A 194 3.02 -12.18 25.63
N SER A 195 1.89 -12.53 26.25
CA SER A 195 1.36 -11.88 27.46
C SER A 195 1.14 -10.37 27.28
N LEU A 196 0.68 -9.96 26.09
CA LEU A 196 0.50 -8.56 25.70
C LEU A 196 1.78 -7.73 25.79
N GLY A 197 2.95 -8.32 25.47
CA GLY A 197 4.23 -7.63 25.60
C GLY A 197 4.42 -6.41 24.68
N ASN A 198 3.70 -6.35 23.55
CA ASN A 198 3.65 -5.20 22.66
C ASN A 198 2.34 -5.15 21.85
N ALA A 199 2.11 -3.98 21.24
CA ALA A 199 1.12 -3.75 20.21
C ALA A 199 1.79 -3.18 18.96
N VAL A 200 1.33 -3.60 17.79
CA VAL A 200 1.81 -3.10 16.51
C VAL A 200 0.64 -2.70 15.63
N TYR A 201 0.75 -1.57 14.93
CA TYR A 201 -0.27 -1.08 14.01
C TYR A 201 0.35 -0.61 12.70
N SER A 202 -0.43 -0.60 11.62
CA SER A 202 -0.10 0.13 10.38
C SER A 202 -1.14 1.22 10.15
N ASN A 203 -0.88 2.14 9.23
CA ASN A 203 -1.57 3.40 8.94
C ASN A 203 -1.01 4.60 9.76
N PRO A 204 -0.75 5.75 9.10
CA PRO A 204 -0.17 6.93 9.75
C PRO A 204 -1.20 7.78 10.53
N GLY A 205 -2.42 7.30 10.75
CA GLY A 205 -3.48 7.99 11.48
C GLY A 205 -4.17 9.05 10.62
N ALA A 206 -4.57 10.17 11.23
CA ALA A 206 -5.36 11.22 10.58
C ALA A 206 -4.71 11.87 9.34
N ILE A 207 -3.42 11.63 9.07
CA ILE A 207 -2.77 12.06 7.83
C ILE A 207 -2.95 11.06 6.68
N ALA A 208 -3.44 9.85 6.93
CA ALA A 208 -3.63 8.83 5.90
C ALA A 208 -4.67 9.30 4.87
N PRO A 209 -4.44 9.08 3.56
CA PRO A 209 -5.30 9.64 2.52
C PRO A 209 -6.79 9.38 2.72
N LEU A 210 -7.18 8.11 2.86
CA LEU A 210 -8.59 7.72 2.87
C LEU A 210 -9.36 8.10 4.15
N PHE A 211 -8.69 8.54 5.23
CA PHE A 211 -9.39 9.18 6.34
C PHE A 211 -9.83 10.62 6.01
N ASN A 212 -9.15 11.28 5.07
CA ASN A 212 -9.44 12.64 4.65
C ASN A 212 -10.46 12.70 3.49
N ASP A 213 -10.83 11.54 2.93
CA ASP A 213 -12.01 11.35 2.07
C ASP A 213 -12.85 10.15 2.58
N PRO A 214 -13.47 10.28 3.78
CA PRO A 214 -14.04 9.14 4.50
C PRO A 214 -15.19 8.44 3.75
N ASP A 215 -15.94 9.19 2.92
CA ASP A 215 -17.08 8.70 2.16
C ASP A 215 -16.76 8.47 0.66
N LEU A 216 -15.47 8.53 0.25
CA LEU A 216 -14.99 8.33 -1.12
C LEU A 216 -15.70 9.23 -2.14
N GLU A 217 -15.81 10.52 -1.83
CA GLU A 217 -16.54 11.50 -2.63
C GLU A 217 -15.63 12.28 -3.57
N LEU A 218 -14.35 12.43 -3.24
CA LEU A 218 -13.41 13.26 -4.00
C LEU A 218 -12.58 12.44 -4.99
N ILE A 219 -12.16 11.24 -4.58
CA ILE A 219 -11.33 10.38 -5.41
C ILE A 219 -12.16 9.28 -6.08
N GLY A 220 -11.67 8.80 -7.22
CA GLY A 220 -12.30 7.74 -7.97
C GLY A 220 -11.32 7.05 -8.91
N ILE A 221 -11.85 6.17 -9.76
CA ILE A 221 -11.05 5.56 -10.82
C ILE A 221 -10.52 6.68 -11.73
N GLY A 222 -9.25 6.62 -12.10
CA GLY A 222 -8.59 7.62 -12.93
C GLY A 222 -8.07 8.85 -12.18
N SER A 223 -8.31 8.98 -10.87
CA SER A 223 -7.67 10.04 -10.08
C SER A 223 -6.14 9.90 -10.14
N ARG A 224 -5.46 10.99 -10.53
CA ARG A 224 -4.00 11.08 -10.60
C ARG A 224 -3.40 11.22 -9.20
N ILE A 225 -2.33 10.47 -8.94
CA ILE A 225 -1.72 10.36 -7.61
C ILE A 225 -0.19 10.40 -7.69
N PHE A 226 0.45 10.67 -6.56
CA PHE A 226 1.87 10.36 -6.36
C PHE A 226 1.99 8.88 -5.99
N LEU A 227 2.82 8.13 -6.71
CA LEU A 227 3.03 6.70 -6.48
C LEU A 227 4.51 6.37 -6.65
N GLY A 228 5.17 5.96 -5.56
CA GLY A 228 6.56 5.48 -5.63
C GLY A 228 7.57 6.51 -6.14
N GLY A 229 7.31 7.82 -6.00
CA GLY A 229 8.18 8.86 -6.56
C GLY A 229 7.91 9.22 -8.01
N GLY A 230 6.91 8.58 -8.63
CA GLY A 230 6.41 8.92 -9.96
C GLY A 230 4.93 9.31 -9.94
N VAL A 231 4.35 9.46 -11.13
CA VAL A 231 2.91 9.65 -11.30
C VAL A 231 2.24 8.28 -11.41
N GLY A 232 1.15 8.09 -10.66
CA GLY A 232 0.27 6.94 -10.78
C GLY A 232 -1.19 7.34 -10.87
N TYR A 233 -2.05 6.33 -10.89
CA TYR A 233 -3.50 6.50 -10.93
C TYR A 233 -4.19 5.47 -10.05
N ILE A 234 -5.37 5.83 -9.54
CA ILE A 234 -6.31 4.87 -8.98
C ILE A 234 -6.90 4.05 -10.13
N ALA A 235 -6.55 2.77 -10.19
CA ALA A 235 -6.98 1.86 -11.24
C ALA A 235 -8.37 1.26 -10.94
N TRP A 236 -8.67 0.99 -9.66
CA TRP A 236 -9.92 0.36 -9.23
C TRP A 236 -10.12 0.45 -7.69
N GLU A 237 -11.17 -0.17 -7.16
CA GLU A 237 -11.51 -0.22 -5.72
C GLU A 237 -10.52 -1.01 -4.85
N GLY A 238 -9.67 -1.83 -5.46
CA GLY A 238 -8.78 -2.72 -4.75
C GLY A 238 -9.47 -3.98 -4.22
N THR A 239 -8.71 -5.06 -4.10
CA THR A 239 -9.19 -6.29 -3.47
C THR A 239 -9.44 -6.06 -1.98
N GLN A 240 -10.39 -6.79 -1.39
CA GLN A 240 -10.84 -6.57 0.00
C GLN A 240 -11.34 -5.14 0.28
N HIS A 241 -11.95 -4.50 -0.72
CA HIS A 241 -12.68 -3.25 -0.55
C HIS A 241 -14.07 -3.53 0.04
N PHE A 242 -14.34 -3.06 1.27
CA PHE A 242 -15.66 -3.19 1.91
C PHE A 242 -16.00 -1.93 2.74
N PRO A 243 -16.47 -0.85 2.11
CA PRO A 243 -16.63 0.46 2.73
C PRO A 243 -17.80 0.55 3.72
N LEU A 244 -18.67 -0.47 3.77
CA LEU A 244 -19.83 -0.57 4.68
C LEU A 244 -19.44 -0.95 6.13
N GLN A 245 -18.24 -0.56 6.58
CA GLN A 245 -17.80 -0.71 7.96
C GLN A 245 -18.57 0.24 8.89
N LYS A 246 -18.68 -0.12 10.17
CA LYS A 246 -19.18 0.78 11.22
C LYS A 246 -18.32 2.05 11.29
N ARG A 247 -18.97 3.21 11.42
CA ARG A 247 -18.33 4.54 11.38
C ARG A 247 -18.61 5.33 12.66
N LEU A 248 -17.71 6.24 12.98
CA LEU A 248 -17.91 7.26 14.01
C LEU A 248 -18.79 8.41 13.47
N SER A 249 -19.15 9.36 14.34
CA SER A 249 -19.89 10.57 13.94
C SER A 249 -19.16 11.42 12.90
N ASN A 250 -17.83 11.41 12.91
CA ASN A 250 -16.99 12.07 11.92
C ASN A 250 -16.81 11.27 10.61
N ARG A 251 -17.66 10.25 10.37
CA ARG A 251 -17.68 9.39 9.18
C ARG A 251 -16.49 8.45 9.00
N THR A 252 -15.43 8.56 9.78
CA THR A 252 -14.28 7.63 9.69
C THR A 252 -14.68 6.23 10.15
N PRO A 253 -14.23 5.15 9.47
CA PRO A 253 -14.55 3.78 9.88
C PRO A 253 -13.75 3.39 11.13
N ILE A 254 -14.31 2.50 11.96
CA ILE A 254 -13.66 2.05 13.21
C ILE A 254 -12.67 0.90 13.04
N GLY A 255 -12.51 0.39 11.81
CA GLY A 255 -11.63 -0.71 11.43
C GLY A 255 -11.52 -0.81 9.90
N PRO A 256 -10.93 -1.89 9.35
CA PRO A 256 -10.74 -2.03 7.92
C PRO A 256 -12.01 -1.78 7.10
N ALA A 257 -11.87 -1.09 5.97
CA ALA A 257 -12.99 -0.61 5.16
C ALA A 257 -12.60 -0.52 3.67
N ALA A 258 -12.52 0.69 3.10
CA ALA A 258 -12.09 0.89 1.72
C ALA A 258 -10.59 0.61 1.52
N THR A 259 -10.26 0.13 0.33
CA THR A 259 -8.90 0.02 -0.21
C THR A 259 -8.85 0.69 -1.59
N LEU A 260 -7.69 0.71 -2.25
CA LEU A 260 -7.57 1.11 -3.66
C LEU A 260 -6.65 0.16 -4.43
N ALA A 261 -6.96 -0.09 -5.70
CA ALA A 261 -6.00 -0.63 -6.66
C ALA A 261 -5.26 0.51 -7.34
N LEU A 262 -3.93 0.43 -7.40
CA LEU A 262 -3.09 1.50 -7.93
C LEU A 262 -2.26 1.01 -9.11
N VAL A 263 -2.04 1.88 -10.09
CA VAL A 263 -1.17 1.61 -11.24
C VAL A 263 -0.22 2.78 -11.48
N GLY A 264 1.03 2.52 -11.85
CA GLY A 264 1.97 3.56 -12.22
C GLY A 264 3.25 3.03 -12.86
N ASP A 265 3.88 3.87 -13.69
CA ASP A 265 5.09 3.51 -14.43
C ASP A 265 6.29 3.41 -13.49
N ALA A 266 6.75 2.18 -13.26
CA ALA A 266 7.86 1.88 -12.35
C ALA A 266 9.20 2.38 -12.89
N LYS A 267 9.32 2.65 -14.19
CA LYS A 267 10.53 3.24 -14.77
C LYS A 267 10.76 4.68 -14.34
N THR A 268 9.69 5.37 -13.93
CA THR A 268 9.73 6.76 -13.42
C THR A 268 9.82 6.85 -11.90
N MET A 269 9.68 5.72 -11.21
CA MET A 269 9.71 5.66 -9.74
C MET A 269 11.14 5.77 -9.18
N SER A 270 11.23 6.05 -7.88
CA SER A 270 12.48 6.15 -7.14
C SER A 270 12.55 5.07 -6.07
N PRO A 271 13.72 4.44 -5.86
CA PRO A 271 13.90 3.46 -4.80
C PRO A 271 13.72 4.09 -3.41
N GLU A 272 13.82 5.42 -3.24
CA GLU A 272 13.48 6.06 -1.95
C GLU A 272 12.04 5.78 -1.52
N TRP A 273 11.12 5.68 -2.48
CA TRP A 273 9.69 5.55 -2.26
C TRP A 273 9.15 4.15 -2.51
N VAL A 274 10.00 3.23 -3.00
CA VAL A 274 9.65 1.84 -3.30
C VAL A 274 10.75 0.93 -2.74
N ARG A 275 10.52 0.35 -1.56
CA ARG A 275 11.52 -0.40 -0.80
C ARG A 275 11.05 -1.83 -0.54
N GLY A 276 11.84 -2.82 -0.94
CA GLY A 276 11.65 -4.18 -0.47
C GLY A 276 11.82 -4.25 1.04
N CYS A 277 10.98 -5.05 1.69
CA CYS A 277 11.16 -5.35 3.11
C CYS A 277 10.86 -6.82 3.40
N TYR A 278 11.29 -7.29 4.57
CA TYR A 278 11.09 -8.67 4.99
C TYR A 278 10.66 -8.72 6.46
N PHE A 279 9.56 -9.43 6.73
CA PHE A 279 9.09 -9.70 8.08
C PHE A 279 9.56 -11.09 8.49
N LYS A 280 10.42 -11.17 9.51
CA LYS A 280 11.01 -12.43 9.98
C LYS A 280 9.94 -13.49 10.26
N HIS A 281 10.07 -14.66 9.59
CA HIS A 281 9.15 -15.80 9.61
C HIS A 281 7.72 -15.53 9.12
N TYR A 282 7.46 -14.36 8.51
CA TYR A 282 6.23 -14.10 7.76
C TYR A 282 6.50 -14.02 6.26
N GLY A 283 7.49 -13.23 5.83
CA GLY A 283 7.92 -13.16 4.44
C GLY A 283 8.19 -11.74 3.91
N PRO A 284 8.53 -11.62 2.62
CA PRO A 284 8.83 -10.37 1.93
C PRO A 284 7.55 -9.55 1.69
N SER A 285 7.74 -8.25 1.55
CA SER A 285 6.71 -7.29 1.19
C SER A 285 7.37 -6.08 0.50
N LEU A 286 6.59 -5.03 0.24
CA LEU A 286 7.03 -3.79 -0.38
C LEU A 286 6.51 -2.61 0.44
N MET A 287 7.40 -1.76 0.95
CA MET A 287 7.02 -0.46 1.47
C MET A 287 6.89 0.54 0.33
N LEU A 288 5.79 1.28 0.32
CA LEU A 288 5.41 2.13 -0.81
C LEU A 288 4.94 3.49 -0.34
N GLY A 289 5.49 4.54 -0.95
CA GLY A 289 5.04 5.92 -0.81
C GLY A 289 3.87 6.21 -1.74
N VAL A 290 2.74 6.64 -1.18
CA VAL A 290 1.55 7.01 -1.94
C VAL A 290 0.99 8.34 -1.42
N GLY A 291 0.80 9.29 -2.33
CA GLY A 291 0.27 10.62 -2.03
C GLY A 291 -1.00 10.90 -2.82
N ILE A 292 -2.01 11.46 -2.14
CA ILE A 292 -3.29 11.83 -2.75
C ILE A 292 -3.48 13.35 -2.60
N PRO A 293 -3.74 14.06 -3.72
CA PRO A 293 -4.19 15.43 -3.67
C PRO A 293 -5.72 15.48 -3.58
N PHE A 294 -6.23 16.24 -2.61
CA PHE A 294 -7.65 16.50 -2.44
C PHE A 294 -7.96 17.92 -2.96
N PRO A 295 -8.70 18.06 -4.07
CA PRO A 295 -9.17 19.38 -4.50
C PRO A 295 -10.18 19.92 -3.50
N VAL A 296 -10.02 21.17 -3.07
CA VAL A 296 -10.96 21.81 -2.15
C VAL A 296 -12.13 22.38 -2.94
N LEU A 297 -13.08 21.51 -3.29
CA LEU A 297 -14.26 21.83 -4.10
C LEU A 297 -15.36 22.51 -3.29
N ASP A 298 -15.49 22.16 -2.02
CA ASP A 298 -16.46 22.70 -1.08
C ASP A 298 -15.95 22.66 0.37
N ARG A 299 -16.77 23.15 1.30
CA ARG A 299 -16.48 23.22 2.73
C ARG A 299 -16.28 21.85 3.38
N LYS A 300 -17.01 20.83 2.92
CA LYS A 300 -17.00 19.48 3.50
C LYS A 300 -15.61 18.84 3.38
N VAL A 301 -14.88 19.17 2.31
CA VAL A 301 -13.48 18.76 2.13
C VAL A 301 -12.61 19.22 3.30
N ILE A 302 -12.75 20.47 3.73
CA ILE A 302 -12.00 21.02 4.87
C ILE A 302 -12.42 20.33 6.16
N GLU A 303 -13.71 20.12 6.37
CA GLU A 303 -14.26 19.47 7.58
C GLU A 303 -13.72 18.04 7.74
N HIS A 304 -13.76 17.24 6.67
CA HIS A 304 -13.19 15.89 6.65
C HIS A 304 -11.66 15.92 6.86
N CYS A 305 -10.95 16.80 6.16
CA CYS A 305 -9.50 16.91 6.30
C CYS A 305 -9.05 17.49 7.65
N ALA A 306 -9.93 18.12 8.43
CA ALA A 306 -9.61 18.69 9.74
C ALA A 306 -9.66 17.66 10.89
N VAL A 307 -10.24 16.47 10.68
CA VAL A 307 -10.37 15.43 11.72
C VAL A 307 -9.00 15.01 12.29
N GLY A 308 -8.82 15.06 13.61
CA GLY A 308 -7.54 14.81 14.27
C GLY A 308 -7.34 13.36 14.71
N ASP A 309 -6.09 12.99 15.03
CA ASP A 309 -5.73 11.63 15.47
C ASP A 309 -6.51 11.14 16.71
N LYS A 310 -6.90 12.05 17.60
CA LYS A 310 -7.71 11.73 18.78
C LYS A 310 -9.12 11.24 18.43
N ASP A 311 -9.62 11.60 17.25
CA ASP A 311 -10.99 11.33 16.78
C ASP A 311 -11.03 10.19 15.75
N VAL A 312 -9.89 9.58 15.43
CA VAL A 312 -9.78 8.41 14.55
C VAL A 312 -9.34 7.23 15.38
N VAL A 313 -9.98 6.08 15.20
CA VAL A 313 -9.74 4.89 16.02
C VAL A 313 -9.45 3.65 15.18
N ALA A 314 -8.78 2.67 15.77
CA ALA A 314 -8.58 1.34 15.22
C ALA A 314 -8.92 0.27 16.28
N PRO A 315 -9.35 -0.93 15.86
CA PRO A 315 -9.68 -2.00 16.78
C PRO A 315 -8.40 -2.73 17.22
N VAL A 316 -8.36 -3.10 18.49
CA VAL A 316 -7.27 -3.86 19.10
C VAL A 316 -7.62 -5.34 19.01
N ILE A 317 -6.83 -6.12 18.28
CA ILE A 317 -7.13 -7.49 17.87
C ILE A 317 -6.10 -8.45 18.45
N ASP A 318 -6.56 -9.50 19.12
CA ASP A 318 -5.67 -10.56 19.62
C ASP A 318 -5.33 -11.59 18.53
N PHE A 319 -4.05 -11.65 18.15
CA PHE A 319 -3.52 -12.60 17.17
C PHE A 319 -3.21 -13.98 17.75
N SER A 320 -3.25 -14.15 19.08
CA SER A 320 -3.08 -15.46 19.73
C SER A 320 -4.16 -16.45 19.32
N ILE A 321 -5.31 -15.96 18.85
CA ILE A 321 -6.45 -16.73 18.39
C ILE A 321 -6.40 -16.82 16.86
N PRO A 322 -6.03 -17.98 16.27
CA PRO A 322 -5.84 -18.14 14.83
C PRO A 322 -7.18 -18.33 14.10
N ARG A 323 -8.10 -17.38 14.26
CA ARG A 323 -9.40 -17.33 13.58
C ARG A 323 -9.51 -16.10 12.69
N ARG A 324 -10.41 -16.15 11.71
CA ARG A 324 -10.75 -15.00 10.84
C ARG A 324 -11.41 -13.88 11.65
N VAL A 325 -12.41 -14.24 12.45
CA VAL A 325 -13.03 -13.34 13.43
C VAL A 325 -12.31 -13.55 14.76
N ARG A 326 -11.66 -12.50 15.25
CA ARG A 326 -10.87 -12.52 16.47
C ARG A 326 -11.54 -11.65 17.54
N PRO A 327 -11.42 -12.00 18.82
CA PRO A 327 -11.80 -11.11 19.91
C PRO A 327 -11.06 -9.77 19.82
N THR A 328 -11.71 -8.73 20.32
CA THR A 328 -11.15 -7.39 20.38
C THR A 328 -11.06 -6.91 21.82
N PHE A 329 -9.99 -6.19 22.15
CA PHE A 329 -9.84 -5.45 23.41
C PHE A 329 -10.48 -4.04 23.34
N GLY A 330 -11.28 -3.77 22.30
CA GLY A 330 -11.94 -2.49 22.07
C GLY A 330 -11.25 -1.63 21.03
N LEU A 331 -11.55 -0.33 21.06
CA LEU A 331 -11.03 0.67 20.13
C LEU A 331 -9.99 1.54 20.82
N VAL A 332 -8.95 1.93 20.09
CA VAL A 332 -7.92 2.88 20.54
C VAL A 332 -7.74 3.97 19.50
N SER A 333 -7.57 5.22 19.94
CA SER A 333 -7.35 6.33 19.02
C SER A 333 -5.92 6.31 18.45
N TYR A 334 -5.77 6.77 17.21
CA TYR A 334 -4.43 6.99 16.64
C TYR A 334 -3.64 8.01 17.44
N GLY A 335 -4.32 8.94 18.12
CA GLY A 335 -3.69 9.88 19.05
C GLY A 335 -2.99 9.16 20.19
N GLN A 336 -3.64 8.16 20.80
CA GLN A 336 -3.02 7.32 21.81
C GLN A 336 -1.88 6.46 21.23
N LEU A 337 -2.10 5.82 20.07
CA LEU A 337 -1.09 4.97 19.42
C LEU A 337 0.21 5.73 19.12
N LYS A 338 0.11 6.99 18.71
CA LYS A 338 1.26 7.86 18.42
C LYS A 338 2.04 8.30 19.66
N THR A 339 1.50 8.13 20.87
CA THR A 339 2.28 8.30 22.12
C THR A 339 3.29 7.18 22.36
N GLY A 340 3.20 6.08 21.59
CA GLY A 340 4.05 4.90 21.75
C GLY A 340 3.65 3.97 22.89
N ARG A 341 2.52 4.24 23.57
CA ARG A 341 1.98 3.40 24.64
C ARG A 341 0.46 3.32 24.57
N MET A 342 -0.10 2.24 25.10
CA MET A 342 -1.54 2.10 25.35
C MET A 342 -1.77 1.25 26.60
N THR A 343 -3.01 1.22 27.10
CA THR A 343 -3.39 0.43 28.27
C THR A 343 -4.40 -0.63 27.87
N ILE A 344 -4.14 -1.89 28.23
CA ILE A 344 -5.08 -3.01 28.10
C ILE A 344 -5.21 -3.65 29.49
N GLU A 345 -6.43 -3.75 30.01
CA GLU A 345 -6.72 -4.35 31.33
C GLU A 345 -5.82 -3.80 32.47
N GLY A 346 -5.62 -2.48 32.49
CA GLY A 346 -4.76 -1.80 33.48
C GLY A 346 -3.25 -1.95 33.25
N ARG A 347 -2.82 -2.73 32.26
CA ARG A 347 -1.40 -2.91 31.91
C ARG A 347 -0.99 -1.96 30.79
N SER A 348 0.10 -1.22 31.01
CA SER A 348 0.68 -0.36 29.98
C SER A 348 1.59 -1.17 29.06
N ILE A 349 1.33 -1.13 27.76
CA ILE A 349 2.07 -1.87 26.73
C ILE A 349 2.70 -0.90 25.73
N ARG A 350 3.86 -1.29 25.18
CA ARG A 350 4.55 -0.50 24.14
C ARG A 350 3.86 -0.68 22.79
N VAL A 351 3.73 0.41 22.06
CA VAL A 351 3.10 0.46 20.74
C VAL A 351 4.14 0.88 19.71
N ALA A 352 4.17 0.22 18.55
CA ALA A 352 5.02 0.60 17.43
C ALA A 352 4.21 0.71 16.12
N PRO A 353 4.42 1.76 15.30
CA PRO A 353 3.89 1.81 13.95
C PRO A 353 4.77 1.00 12.97
N LEU A 354 4.14 0.34 12.01
CA LEU A 354 4.79 -0.16 10.79
C LEU A 354 4.89 0.91 9.70
N ALA A 355 3.89 1.78 9.62
CA ALA A 355 3.95 2.92 8.72
C ALA A 355 5.03 3.91 9.20
N SER A 356 5.86 4.39 8.29
CA SER A 356 6.79 5.47 8.60
C SER A 356 6.03 6.79 8.54
N ILE A 357 5.64 7.33 9.71
CA ILE A 357 4.95 8.62 9.80
C ILE A 357 5.82 9.74 9.23
N ALA A 358 7.13 9.68 9.46
CA ALA A 358 8.08 10.66 8.91
C ALA A 358 8.11 10.64 7.38
N LEU A 359 8.18 9.45 6.75
CA LEU A 359 8.14 9.36 5.29
C LEU A 359 6.75 9.66 4.73
N SER A 360 5.67 9.33 5.45
CA SER A 360 4.29 9.70 5.08
C SER A 360 4.14 11.22 4.95
N ARG A 361 4.71 11.99 5.89
CA ARG A 361 4.77 13.45 5.82
C ARG A 361 5.59 13.94 4.63
N LYS A 362 6.75 13.32 4.38
CA LYS A 362 7.58 13.69 3.23
C LYS A 362 6.86 13.44 1.90
N VAL A 363 6.12 12.33 1.76
CA VAL A 363 5.28 12.08 0.57
C VAL A 363 4.27 13.22 0.34
N ALA A 364 3.58 13.66 1.40
CA ALA A 364 2.64 14.77 1.29
C ALA A 364 3.33 16.10 0.90
N GLN A 365 4.55 16.33 1.39
CA GLN A 365 5.34 17.52 1.07
C GLN A 365 5.91 17.47 -0.37
N GLU A 366 6.36 16.31 -0.85
CA GLU A 366 6.80 16.14 -2.24
C GLU A 366 5.65 16.40 -3.22
N LEU A 367 4.48 15.79 -2.96
CA LEU A 367 3.29 16.03 -3.77
C LEU A 367 2.87 17.51 -3.75
N LYS A 368 2.89 18.14 -2.57
CA LYS A 368 2.66 19.59 -2.45
C LYS A 368 3.64 20.38 -3.32
N SER A 369 4.93 20.07 -3.26
CA SER A 369 5.96 20.75 -4.05
C SER A 369 5.71 20.63 -5.57
N TRP A 370 5.33 19.44 -6.05
CA TRP A 370 5.04 19.23 -7.47
C TRP A 370 3.85 20.08 -7.95
N ILE A 371 2.81 20.21 -7.11
CA ILE A 371 1.64 21.01 -7.43
C ILE A 371 1.97 22.51 -7.40
N GLU A 372 2.71 22.98 -6.39
CA GLU A 372 3.14 24.39 -6.30
C GLU A 372 4.03 24.79 -7.49
N LYS A 373 4.84 23.86 -8.01
CA LYS A 373 5.68 24.08 -9.20
C LYS A 373 4.93 24.01 -10.53
N GLY A 374 3.67 23.57 -10.54
CA GLY A 374 2.89 23.34 -11.76
C GLY A 374 3.28 22.06 -12.51
N GLU A 375 3.97 21.12 -11.86
CA GLU A 375 4.44 19.85 -12.44
C GLU A 375 3.39 18.74 -12.30
N PHE A 376 2.38 18.96 -11.46
CA PHE A 376 1.31 18.01 -11.18
C PHE A 376 -0.07 18.69 -11.17
N THR A 377 -0.89 18.36 -12.16
CA THR A 377 -2.30 18.78 -12.25
C THR A 377 -3.22 17.67 -11.74
N LEU A 378 -4.40 18.07 -11.28
CA LEU A 378 -5.44 17.18 -10.78
C LEU A 378 -6.30 16.64 -11.93
N THR A 379 -7.00 15.53 -11.69
CA THR A 379 -7.91 14.92 -12.67
C THR A 379 -9.26 14.64 -12.03
N ASP A 380 -10.34 14.87 -12.77
CA ASP A 380 -11.64 14.34 -12.41
C ASP A 380 -11.62 12.80 -12.43
N PRO A 381 -12.29 12.14 -11.48
CA PRO A 381 -12.47 10.69 -11.56
C PRO A 381 -13.33 10.34 -12.78
N VAL A 382 -12.90 9.35 -13.55
CA VAL A 382 -13.68 8.84 -14.69
C VAL A 382 -14.89 8.02 -14.23
N ALA A 383 -14.81 7.44 -13.02
CA ALA A 383 -15.90 6.75 -12.36
C ALA A 383 -15.73 6.80 -10.83
N PRO A 384 -16.82 6.84 -10.05
CA PRO A 384 -16.75 6.76 -8.60
C PRO A 384 -16.27 5.38 -8.15
N LEU A 385 -15.69 5.31 -6.95
CA LEU A 385 -15.43 4.03 -6.28
C LEU A 385 -16.75 3.45 -5.75
N PRO A 386 -16.95 2.13 -5.83
CA PRO A 386 -18.11 1.48 -5.23
C PRO A 386 -18.19 1.75 -3.71
N LYS A 387 -19.39 2.07 -3.21
CA LYS A 387 -19.62 2.41 -1.79
C LYS A 387 -20.47 1.38 -1.06
N ASP A 388 -20.88 0.34 -1.76
CA ASP A 388 -21.89 -0.64 -1.37
C ASP A 388 -21.33 -2.06 -1.20
N ARG A 389 -20.00 -2.23 -1.28
CA ARG A 389 -19.37 -3.55 -1.16
C ARG A 389 -19.42 -4.06 0.27
N THR A 390 -19.87 -5.31 0.41
CA THR A 390 -19.83 -6.07 1.66
C THR A 390 -18.63 -7.01 1.68
N PHE A 391 -18.06 -7.21 2.87
CA PHE A 391 -17.07 -8.27 3.05
C PHE A 391 -17.73 -9.65 2.91
N MET A 392 -17.34 -10.41 1.89
CA MET A 392 -17.77 -11.80 1.70
C MET A 392 -16.64 -12.73 2.07
N ALA A 393 -16.91 -13.60 3.04
CA ALA A 393 -15.93 -14.54 3.53
C ALA A 393 -16.18 -15.93 2.91
N GLN A 394 -15.10 -16.66 2.62
CA GLN A 394 -15.20 -18.00 2.03
C GLN A 394 -15.48 -19.05 3.11
N ASP A 395 -16.72 -19.11 3.56
CA ASP A 395 -17.19 -20.22 4.41
C ASP A 395 -17.54 -21.44 3.55
N LEU A 396 -17.49 -22.64 4.13
CA LEU A 396 -17.96 -23.85 3.46
C LEU A 396 -19.46 -23.68 3.15
N TRP A 397 -19.80 -23.60 1.87
CA TRP A 397 -21.20 -23.47 1.46
C TRP A 397 -21.97 -24.71 1.89
N GLY A 398 -23.04 -24.53 2.67
CA GLY A 398 -23.89 -25.61 3.18
C GLY A 398 -23.70 -25.95 4.66
N SER A 399 -22.65 -25.48 5.34
CA SER A 399 -22.53 -25.64 6.80
C SER A 399 -23.29 -24.54 7.55
N LYS A 400 -24.61 -24.46 7.35
CA LYS A 400 -25.47 -23.80 8.33
C LYS A 400 -25.64 -24.77 9.50
N MET A 401 -24.74 -24.73 10.48
CA MET A 401 -25.15 -25.13 11.82
C MET A 401 -26.05 -24.00 12.33
N THR A 402 -27.35 -24.17 12.15
CA THR A 402 -28.35 -23.51 12.99
C THR A 402 -28.08 -23.96 14.42
N LEU A 403 -27.55 -23.05 15.22
CA LEU A 403 -27.64 -23.17 16.68
C LEU A 403 -29.06 -22.68 17.01
N ASP A 404 -29.95 -23.64 17.26
CA ASP A 404 -31.23 -23.39 17.94
C ASP A 404 -30.99 -22.93 19.38
#